data_AF-A0A200QMV7-F1
#
_entry.id   AF-A0A200QMV7-F1
#
_cell.length_a   1.000
_cell.length_b   1.000
_cell.length_c   1.000
_cell.angle_alpha   90.00
_cell.angle_beta   90.00
_cell.angle_gamma   90.00
#
_symmetry.space_group_name_H-M   'P 1'
#
loop_
_entity.id
_entity.type
_entity.pdbx_description
1 polymer ?
#
loop_
_entity_poly.entity_id
_entity_poly.type
_entity_poly.pdbx_seq_one_letter_code
_entity_poly.pdbx_strand_id
1 'polypeptide(L)'
;MLFSRSLSITWGEDKRFWHWPSIKLESSTSDDVVVEVAELLNVCWLEVYGKLDISYLSPGVKYEVVFLLMLKDHSYGWDVPVNLRLVFPNGATQHQHKVNLQTRPRSQWVELHVGEFQTPPNKQEKAEIQFSMFEYEGGQWKRGLVIKGVIIQPKK
;
A
#
# COMPACT_ATOMS: atom_id res chain seq x y z
N MET A 1 -1.98 11.37 -0.26
CA MET A 1 -1.20 10.11 -0.19
C MET A 1 -0.92 9.82 1.27
N LEU A 2 -1.00 8.55 1.69
CA LEU A 2 -0.49 8.07 2.97
C LEU A 2 0.90 7.49 2.72
N PHE A 3 1.93 7.97 3.41
CA PHE A 3 3.28 7.43 3.27
C PHE A 3 3.44 6.11 4.01
N SER A 4 4.48 5.35 3.65
CA SER A 4 4.81 4.04 4.23
C SER A 4 4.83 4.04 5.77
N ARG A 5 5.31 5.13 6.41
CA ARG A 5 5.32 5.32 7.87
C ARG A 5 3.92 5.44 8.51
N SER A 6 2.90 5.78 7.73
CA SER A 6 1.51 5.80 8.20
C SER A 6 0.82 4.44 8.09
N LEU A 7 1.50 3.41 7.57
CA LEU A 7 0.98 2.07 7.42
C LEU A 7 1.42 1.18 8.59
N SER A 8 0.57 0.23 8.96
CA SER A 8 0.94 -0.86 9.83
C SER A 8 1.61 -1.95 8.99
N ILE A 9 2.89 -2.18 9.24
CA ILE A 9 3.69 -3.19 8.56
C ILE A 9 4.11 -4.24 9.59
N THR A 10 3.75 -5.50 9.36
CA THR A 10 4.15 -6.59 10.27
C THR A 10 5.68 -6.71 10.30
N TRP A 11 6.23 -6.63 11.51
CA TRP A 11 7.66 -6.52 11.80
C TRP A 11 8.35 -5.26 11.23
N GLY A 12 7.61 -4.24 10.82
CA GLY A 12 8.16 -3.03 10.17
C GLY A 12 9.23 -2.30 10.97
N GLU A 13 9.16 -2.33 12.31
CA GLU A 13 10.16 -1.69 13.18
C GLU A 13 11.39 -2.58 13.46
N ASP A 14 11.35 -3.85 13.05
CA ASP A 14 12.46 -4.78 13.23
C ASP A 14 13.44 -4.68 12.05
N LYS A 15 14.61 -4.11 12.33
CA LYS A 15 15.68 -3.89 11.35
C LYS A 15 16.26 -5.17 10.74
N ARG A 16 15.94 -6.34 11.28
CA ARG A 16 16.30 -7.64 10.67
C ARG A 16 15.46 -7.96 9.45
N PHE A 17 14.24 -7.42 9.38
CA PHE A 17 13.24 -7.74 8.36
C PHE A 17 12.93 -6.56 7.45
N TRP A 18 13.05 -5.33 7.97
CA TRP A 18 12.74 -4.10 7.22
C TRP A 18 13.84 -3.05 7.36
N HIS A 19 14.06 -2.31 6.29
CA HIS A 19 14.93 -1.15 6.24
C HIS A 19 14.11 0.07 5.80
N TRP A 20 14.43 1.25 6.31
CA TRP A 20 13.71 2.49 6.04
C TRP A 20 14.62 3.53 5.39
N PRO A 21 14.97 3.38 4.09
CA PRO A 21 15.78 4.37 3.41
C PRO A 21 14.95 5.62 3.08
N SER A 22 15.63 6.77 3.05
CA SER A 22 15.07 8.02 2.55
C SER A 22 15.29 8.15 1.06
N ILE A 23 14.26 8.56 0.32
CA ILE A 23 14.34 8.89 -1.11
C ILE A 23 13.93 10.34 -1.32
N LYS A 24 14.51 10.97 -2.35
CA LYS A 24 14.04 12.27 -2.84
C LYS A 24 12.86 12.06 -3.77
N LEU A 25 11.78 12.80 -3.53
CA LEU A 25 10.70 12.95 -4.49
C LEU A 25 11.06 14.09 -5.42
N GLU A 26 11.09 13.80 -6.73
CA GLU A 26 11.15 14.85 -7.73
C GLU A 26 9.86 15.67 -7.65
N SER A 27 9.94 16.86 -7.06
CA SER A 27 8.87 17.85 -7.03
C SER A 27 9.11 18.91 -8.09
N SER A 28 8.02 19.48 -8.63
CA SER A 28 8.06 20.63 -9.53
C SER A 28 8.42 21.96 -8.83
N THR A 29 8.59 21.93 -7.51
CA THR A 29 9.02 23.05 -6.66
C THR A 29 10.45 22.80 -6.16
N SER A 30 11.24 23.87 -5.98
CA SER A 30 12.70 23.84 -5.74
C SER A 30 13.19 23.14 -4.47
N ASP A 31 12.28 22.64 -3.62
CA ASP A 31 12.61 21.94 -2.39
C ASP A 31 12.36 20.44 -2.56
N ASP A 32 13.43 19.66 -2.69
CA ASP A 32 13.38 18.20 -2.72
C ASP A 32 12.66 17.67 -1.47
N VAL A 33 11.47 17.09 -1.65
CA VAL A 33 10.77 16.44 -0.54
C VAL A 33 11.41 15.08 -0.28
N VAL A 34 12.05 14.93 0.88
CA VAL A 34 12.64 13.66 1.32
C VAL A 34 11.59 12.84 2.06
N VAL A 35 11.37 11.59 1.65
CA VAL A 35 10.43 10.67 2.30
C VAL A 35 11.08 9.33 2.59
N GLU A 36 10.75 8.75 3.74
CA GLU A 36 11.12 7.37 4.05
C GLU A 36 10.21 6.39 3.31
N VAL A 37 10.79 5.30 2.83
CA VAL A 37 10.08 4.17 2.21
C VAL A 37 10.37 2.90 2.99
N ALA A 38 9.45 1.93 2.98
CA ALA A 38 9.66 0.65 3.64
C ALA A 38 10.27 -0.35 2.67
N GLU A 39 11.52 -0.75 2.88
CA GLU A 39 12.21 -1.79 2.13
C GLU A 39 12.21 -3.11 2.89
N LEU A 40 11.69 -4.16 2.25
CA LEU A 40 11.66 -5.50 2.77
C LEU A 40 13.02 -6.19 2.58
N LEU A 41 13.68 -6.52 3.70
CA LEU A 41 14.95 -7.25 3.69
C LEU A 41 14.76 -8.75 3.49
N ASN A 42 13.89 -9.38 4.29
CA ASN A 42 13.49 -10.78 4.12
C ASN A 42 12.34 -11.17 5.07
N VAL A 43 11.23 -11.75 4.60
CA VAL A 43 10.16 -12.35 5.45
C VAL A 43 9.52 -13.54 4.76
N CYS A 44 8.90 -14.47 5.50
CA CYS A 44 8.01 -15.49 4.92
C CYS A 44 6.53 -15.06 4.93
N TRP A 45 6.12 -14.30 5.94
CA TRP A 45 4.78 -13.73 6.10
C TRP A 45 4.82 -12.23 5.77
N LEU A 46 4.03 -11.79 4.80
CA LEU A 46 3.90 -10.37 4.44
C LEU A 46 2.51 -9.86 4.83
N GLU A 47 2.48 -8.74 5.56
CA GLU A 47 1.26 -8.01 5.84
C GLU A 47 1.54 -6.51 5.92
N VAL A 48 0.83 -5.77 5.09
CA VAL A 48 0.84 -4.31 5.06
C VAL A 48 -0.61 -3.86 5.10
N TYR A 49 -0.93 -3.01 6.05
CA TYR A 49 -2.28 -2.62 6.37
C TYR A 49 -2.36 -1.11 6.59
N GLY A 50 -3.47 -0.50 6.17
CA GLY A 50 -3.75 0.89 6.46
C GLY A 50 -5.23 1.14 6.66
N LYS A 51 -5.50 2.26 7.30
CA LYS A 51 -6.84 2.77 7.62
C LYS A 51 -6.95 4.19 7.10
N LEU A 52 -8.15 4.57 6.70
CA LEU A 52 -8.46 5.95 6.36
C LEU A 52 -9.85 6.29 6.86
N ASP A 53 -9.95 7.37 7.63
CA ASP A 53 -11.23 7.96 7.97
C ASP A 53 -11.73 8.79 6.77
N ILE A 54 -12.76 8.27 6.09
CA ILE A 54 -13.31 8.86 4.88
C ILE A 54 -14.19 10.09 5.18
N SER A 55 -14.44 10.41 6.45
CA SER A 55 -15.14 11.65 6.84
C SER A 55 -14.34 12.91 6.49
N TYR A 56 -13.01 12.80 6.33
CA TYR A 56 -12.13 13.87 5.87
C TYR A 56 -12.10 14.05 4.35
N LEU A 57 -12.74 13.15 3.59
CA LEU A 57 -12.81 13.23 2.14
C LEU A 57 -14.02 14.03 1.67
N SER A 58 -13.99 14.46 0.40
CA SER A 58 -15.12 15.18 -0.21
C SER A 58 -16.35 14.26 -0.27
N PRO A 59 -17.52 14.68 0.25
CA PRO A 59 -18.76 13.91 0.17
C PRO A 59 -19.22 13.69 -1.28
N GLY A 60 -19.88 12.57 -1.56
CA GLY A 60 -20.44 12.26 -2.88
C GLY A 60 -19.40 12.02 -3.98
N VAL A 61 -18.14 11.79 -3.65
CA VAL A 61 -17.05 11.56 -4.61
C VAL A 61 -16.62 10.09 -4.58
N LYS A 62 -16.34 9.54 -5.78
CA LYS A 62 -15.75 8.23 -5.93
C LYS A 62 -14.24 8.32 -5.76
N TYR A 63 -13.66 7.46 -4.95
CA TYR A 63 -12.22 7.38 -4.72
C TYR A 63 -11.69 6.00 -5.10
N GLU A 64 -10.41 5.96 -5.46
CA GLU A 64 -9.65 4.73 -5.60
C GLU A 64 -8.53 4.65 -4.56
N VAL A 65 -8.14 3.42 -4.21
CA VAL A 65 -7.05 3.10 -3.29
C VAL A 65 -5.98 2.33 -4.05
N VAL A 66 -4.77 2.85 -4.08
CA VAL A 66 -3.65 2.32 -4.90
C VAL A 66 -2.38 2.25 -4.07
N PHE A 67 -1.78 1.06 -3.94
CA PHE A 67 -0.42 0.94 -3.40
C PHE A 67 0.60 1.39 -4.43
N LEU A 68 1.55 2.23 -4.02
CA LEU A 68 2.70 2.63 -4.82
C LEU A 68 3.96 1.93 -4.30
N LEU A 69 4.48 0.99 -5.08
CA LEU A 69 5.57 0.10 -4.66
C LEU A 69 6.55 -0.19 -5.80
N MET A 70 7.68 -0.81 -5.49
CA MET A 70 8.72 -1.20 -6.42
C MET A 70 9.32 -2.55 -6.00
N LEU A 71 9.71 -3.38 -6.97
CA LEU A 71 10.57 -4.53 -6.72
C LEU A 71 11.99 -4.20 -7.17
N LYS A 72 12.98 -4.23 -6.27
CA LYS A 72 14.40 -4.06 -6.63
C LYS A 72 14.89 -5.20 -7.54
N ASP A 73 15.94 -4.96 -8.31
CA ASP A 73 16.51 -5.96 -9.24
C ASP A 73 16.86 -7.30 -8.57
N HIS A 74 17.41 -7.26 -7.36
CA HIS A 74 17.79 -8.45 -6.59
C HIS A 74 16.64 -9.09 -5.77
N SER A 75 15.38 -8.74 -6.07
CA SER A 75 14.21 -9.27 -5.35
C SER A 75 13.96 -10.75 -5.69
N TYR A 76 13.41 -11.50 -4.73
CA TYR A 76 13.00 -12.90 -4.92
C TYR A 76 11.78 -13.25 -4.05
N GLY A 77 11.19 -14.41 -4.30
CA GLY A 77 10.10 -14.99 -3.49
C GLY A 77 8.71 -14.45 -3.82
N TRP A 78 8.53 -13.90 -5.02
CA TRP A 78 7.29 -13.24 -5.47
C TRP A 78 6.45 -14.09 -6.43
N ASP A 79 6.76 -15.38 -6.57
CA ASP A 79 6.02 -16.32 -7.42
C ASP A 79 4.59 -16.59 -6.90
N VAL A 80 4.40 -16.47 -5.58
CA VAL A 80 3.09 -16.51 -4.93
C VAL A 80 2.46 -15.11 -5.00
N PRO A 81 1.27 -14.96 -5.60
CA PRO A 81 0.58 -13.67 -5.66
C PRO A 81 0.26 -13.10 -4.28
N VAL A 82 0.37 -11.78 -4.14
CA VAL A 82 -0.14 -11.07 -2.96
C VAL A 82 -1.65 -10.87 -3.08
N ASN A 83 -2.36 -10.91 -1.97
CA ASN A 83 -3.77 -10.52 -1.89
C ASN A 83 -3.86 -9.01 -1.62
N LEU A 84 -4.71 -8.33 -2.38
CA LEU A 84 -5.14 -6.97 -2.09
C LEU A 84 -6.57 -7.00 -1.60
N ARG A 85 -6.88 -6.25 -0.55
CA ARG A 85 -8.21 -6.24 0.06
C ARG A 85 -8.64 -4.84 0.50
N LEU A 86 -9.89 -4.48 0.20
CA LEU A 86 -10.57 -3.26 0.67
C LEU A 86 -11.81 -3.63 1.50
N VAL A 87 -11.90 -3.09 2.72
CA VAL A 87 -13.00 -3.30 3.67
C VAL A 87 -13.66 -1.96 3.97
N PHE A 88 -14.99 -1.95 3.94
CA PHE A 88 -15.82 -0.76 4.16
C PHE A 88 -16.09 -0.48 5.64
N PRO A 89 -16.62 0.71 5.99
CA PRO A 89 -16.92 1.06 7.38
C PRO A 89 -17.91 0.12 8.06
N ASN A 90 -18.78 -0.54 7.29
CA ASN A 90 -19.71 -1.56 7.78
C ASN A 90 -19.08 -2.96 7.96
N GLY A 91 -17.77 -3.10 7.76
CA GLY A 91 -17.04 -4.36 7.84
C GLY A 91 -17.18 -5.27 6.61
N ALA A 92 -17.96 -4.88 5.60
CA ALA A 92 -18.08 -5.68 4.38
C ALA A 92 -16.78 -5.59 3.56
N THR A 93 -16.26 -6.75 3.16
CA THR A 93 -15.19 -6.84 2.16
C THR A 93 -15.80 -6.60 0.78
N GLN A 94 -15.41 -5.52 0.12
CA GLN A 94 -15.92 -5.22 -1.21
C GLN A 94 -15.08 -5.89 -2.30
N HIS A 95 -13.76 -5.82 -2.16
CA HIS A 95 -12.80 -6.29 -3.15
C HIS A 95 -11.72 -7.10 -2.47
N GLN A 96 -11.49 -8.32 -2.97
CA GLN A 96 -10.29 -9.08 -2.70
C GLN A 96 -9.81 -9.74 -3.99
N HIS A 97 -8.58 -9.45 -4.40
CA HIS A 97 -8.01 -10.04 -5.60
C HIS A 97 -6.51 -10.29 -5.43
N LYS A 98 -5.98 -11.18 -6.26
CA LYS A 98 -4.58 -11.60 -6.22
C LYS A 98 -3.79 -10.88 -7.32
N VAL A 99 -2.63 -10.36 -6.96
CA VAL A 99 -1.69 -9.75 -7.91
C VAL A 99 -0.37 -10.49 -7.87
N ASN A 100 0.07 -10.99 -9.03
CA ASN A 100 1.41 -11.53 -9.17
C ASN A 100 2.41 -10.37 -9.28
N LEU A 101 3.31 -10.27 -8.30
CA LEU A 101 4.35 -9.25 -8.28
C LEU A 101 5.55 -9.62 -9.17
N GLN A 102 5.79 -10.92 -9.41
CA GLN A 102 6.86 -11.40 -10.27
C GLN A 102 6.78 -10.89 -11.71
N THR A 103 5.56 -10.56 -12.18
CA THR A 103 5.32 -10.04 -13.54
C THR A 103 5.51 -8.53 -13.67
N ARG A 104 5.80 -7.83 -12.57
CA ARG A 104 6.00 -6.38 -12.56
C ARG A 104 7.45 -6.02 -12.91
N PRO A 105 7.69 -4.87 -13.56
CA PRO A 105 9.05 -4.42 -13.86
C PRO A 105 9.86 -4.25 -12.58
N ARG A 106 11.16 -4.55 -12.68
CA ARG A 106 12.12 -4.31 -11.60
C ARG A 106 12.59 -2.86 -11.63
N SER A 107 12.96 -2.35 -10.46
CA SER A 107 13.51 -1.01 -10.25
C SER A 107 12.63 0.13 -10.81
N GLN A 108 11.32 -0.11 -10.93
CA GLN A 108 10.32 0.86 -11.37
C GLN A 108 9.18 0.93 -10.36
N TRP A 109 8.69 2.14 -10.10
CA TRP A 109 7.47 2.33 -9.32
C TRP A 109 6.27 1.82 -10.11
N VAL A 110 5.47 0.97 -9.47
CA VAL A 110 4.25 0.41 -10.03
C VAL A 110 3.08 0.66 -9.08
N GLU A 111 1.92 0.79 -9.70
CA GLU A 111 0.65 0.99 -9.03
C GLU A 111 -0.11 -0.33 -8.91
N LEU A 112 -0.52 -0.68 -7.69
CA LEU A 112 -1.41 -1.80 -7.44
C LEU A 112 -2.76 -1.29 -6.93
N HIS A 113 -3.78 -1.36 -7.79
CA HIS A 113 -5.14 -0.97 -7.45
C HIS A 113 -5.76 -1.97 -6.47
N VAL A 114 -6.13 -1.49 -5.28
CA VAL A 114 -6.80 -2.29 -4.25
C VAL A 114 -8.31 -2.35 -4.51
N GLY A 115 -8.91 -1.20 -4.82
CA GLY A 115 -10.34 -1.08 -5.06
C GLY A 115 -10.82 0.37 -5.02
N GLU A 116 -12.14 0.53 -5.10
CA GLU A 116 -12.82 1.82 -5.19
C GLU A 116 -13.97 1.92 -4.21
N PHE A 117 -14.15 3.10 -3.61
CA PHE A 117 -15.27 3.37 -2.71
C PHE A 117 -15.92 4.71 -3.04
N GLN A 118 -17.18 4.85 -2.65
CA GLN A 118 -17.95 6.08 -2.82
C GLN A 118 -18.14 6.71 -1.45
N THR A 119 -17.79 7.99 -1.28
CA THR A 119 -18.12 8.70 -0.05
C THR A 119 -19.62 9.00 0.00
N PRO A 120 -20.22 8.98 1.20
CA PRO A 120 -21.63 9.34 1.38
C PRO A 120 -21.88 10.78 0.92
N PRO A 121 -23.11 11.13 0.50
CA PRO A 121 -23.44 12.49 0.04
C PRO A 121 -23.34 13.54 1.16
N ASN A 122 -23.47 13.12 2.42
CA ASN A 122 -23.38 13.97 3.60
C ASN A 122 -22.17 13.58 4.44
N LYS A 123 -21.59 14.54 5.18
CA LYS A 123 -20.52 14.27 6.13
C LYS A 123 -21.02 13.31 7.22
N GLN A 124 -20.30 12.21 7.43
CA GLN A 124 -20.53 11.27 8.52
C GLN A 124 -19.64 11.60 9.72
N GLU A 125 -20.10 11.29 10.94
CA GLU A 125 -19.39 11.61 12.19
C GLU A 125 -18.08 10.83 12.35
N LYS A 126 -17.99 9.61 11.81
CA LYS A 126 -16.74 8.86 11.63
C LYS A 126 -17.00 7.66 10.72
N ALA A 127 -16.16 7.45 9.70
CA ALA A 127 -16.30 6.29 8.83
C ALA A 127 -14.92 5.84 8.36
N GLU A 128 -14.50 4.63 8.75
CA GLU A 128 -13.15 4.15 8.46
C GLU A 128 -13.19 3.05 7.40
N ILE A 129 -12.45 3.22 6.30
CA ILE A 129 -12.12 2.12 5.40
C ILE A 129 -10.80 1.49 5.83
N GLN A 130 -10.63 0.22 5.46
CA GLN A 130 -9.38 -0.50 5.69
C GLN A 130 -8.89 -1.09 4.38
N PHE A 131 -7.58 -1.02 4.13
CA PHE A 131 -6.97 -1.60 2.95
C PHE A 131 -5.72 -2.40 3.35
N SER A 132 -5.44 -3.46 2.60
CA SER A 132 -4.30 -4.33 2.91
C SER A 132 -3.70 -4.98 1.67
N MET A 133 -2.41 -5.27 1.78
CA MET A 133 -1.65 -6.14 0.90
C MET A 133 -1.00 -7.24 1.76
N PHE A 134 -1.29 -8.50 1.48
CA PHE A 134 -0.84 -9.59 2.33
C PHE A 134 -0.61 -10.92 1.60
N GLU A 135 0.27 -11.75 2.14
CA GLU A 135 0.59 -13.09 1.67
C GLU A 135 1.10 -13.91 2.87
N TYR A 136 0.36 -14.95 3.26
CA TYR A 136 0.64 -15.79 4.43
C TYR A 136 0.86 -17.28 4.09
N GLU A 137 0.41 -17.71 2.93
CA GLU A 137 0.15 -19.12 2.60
C GLU A 137 1.32 -19.77 1.84
N GLY A 138 2.13 -18.97 1.14
CA GLY A 138 3.20 -19.47 0.29
C GLY A 138 4.38 -20.06 1.06
N GLY A 139 4.59 -19.63 2.31
CA GLY A 139 5.74 -20.02 3.14
C GLY A 139 7.11 -19.60 2.59
N GLN A 140 7.17 -19.08 1.36
CA GLN A 140 8.39 -18.66 0.69
C GLN A 140 8.91 -17.37 1.31
N TRP A 141 10.21 -17.38 1.62
CA TRP A 141 10.95 -16.17 1.95
C TRP A 141 10.97 -15.23 0.76
N LYS A 142 10.72 -13.95 1.01
CA LYS A 142 10.59 -12.90 0.00
C LYS A 142 11.30 -11.63 0.43
N ARG A 143 11.90 -10.94 -0.54
CA ARG A 143 12.68 -9.71 -0.31
C ARG A 143 12.62 -8.71 -1.46
N GLY A 144 13.09 -7.50 -1.18
CA GLY A 144 13.37 -6.47 -2.17
C GLY A 144 12.14 -5.70 -2.63
N LEU A 145 11.00 -5.86 -1.94
CA LEU A 145 9.85 -4.97 -2.09
C LEU A 145 10.14 -3.64 -1.39
N VAL A 146 9.84 -2.54 -2.07
CA VAL A 146 9.93 -1.19 -1.53
C VAL A 146 8.54 -0.56 -1.61
N ILE A 147 8.03 -0.06 -0.49
CA ILE A 147 6.70 0.54 -0.40
C ILE A 147 6.88 2.03 -0.15
N LYS A 148 6.38 2.85 -1.07
CA LYS A 148 6.35 4.30 -0.89
C LYS A 148 5.14 4.73 -0.07
N GLY A 149 4.00 4.10 -0.29
CA GLY A 149 2.76 4.37 0.44
C GLY A 149 1.52 4.00 -0.36
N VAL A 150 0.41 4.65 -0.03
CA VAL A 150 -0.90 4.45 -0.65
C VAL A 150 -1.47 5.77 -1.14
N ILE A 151 -1.85 5.80 -2.41
CA ILE A 151 -2.56 6.91 -3.02
C ILE A 151 -4.05 6.67 -2.81
N ILE A 152 -4.73 7.69 -2.25
CA ILE A 152 -6.18 7.78 -2.20
C ILE A 152 -6.56 9.06 -2.92
N GLN A 153 -7.28 8.95 -4.02
CA GLN A 153 -7.58 10.08 -4.90
C GLN A 153 -8.97 9.94 -5.54
N PRO A 154 -9.61 11.06 -5.90
CA PRO A 154 -10.85 11.03 -6.66
C PRO A 154 -10.66 10.28 -7.98
N LYS A 155 -11.54 9.32 -8.25
CA LYS A 155 -11.61 8.63 -9.53
C LYS A 155 -12.49 9.44 -10.47
N LYS A 156 -11.93 9.82 -11.63
CA LYS A 156 -12.68 10.48 -12.70
C LYS A 156 -13.66 9.53 -13.36
#